data_AF-A0A8X7PMQ6-F1
#
_entry.id   AF-A0A8X7PMQ6-F1
#
_cell.length_a   1.000
_cell.length_b   1.000
_cell.length_c   1.000
_cell.angle_alpha   90.00
_cell.angle_beta   90.00
_cell.angle_gamma   90.00
#
_symmetry.space_group_name_H-M   'P 1'
#
loop_
_entity.id
_entity.type
_entity.pdbx_description
1 polymer ?
#
loop_
_entity_poly.entity_id
_entity_poly.type
_entity_poly.pdbx_seq_one_letter_code
_entity_poly.pdbx_strand_id
1 'polypeptide(L)'
;MTGYGFCNTGLKAEARVSDLVGRLTLVEKIGFLVSKATGVSRLGIPDYNWWSEALHGVSDVGGGSSFTGLVPGATSFPQVILTAASFNVSLFQAIGKVVS
;
A
#
# COMPACT_ATOMS: atom_id res chain seq x y z
N MET A 1 2.62 14.33 24.08
CA MET A 1 1.93 13.63 22.97
C MET A 1 1.41 12.32 23.53
N THR A 2 0.10 12.17 23.65
CA THR A 2 -0.51 10.92 24.13
C THR A 2 -0.12 9.78 23.18
N GLY A 3 0.68 8.83 23.66
CA GLY A 3 1.18 7.71 22.86
C GLY A 3 0.05 6.75 22.51
N TYR A 4 -0.52 6.87 21.32
CA TYR A 4 -1.49 5.91 20.82
C TYR A 4 -0.88 4.50 20.75
N GLY A 5 -1.64 3.48 21.14
CA GLY A 5 -1.18 2.09 21.11
C GLY A 5 -0.79 1.64 19.69
N PHE A 6 -1.52 2.11 18.68
CA PHE A 6 -1.19 1.85 17.27
C PHE A 6 0.15 2.45 16.79
N CYS A 7 0.69 3.44 17.51
CA CYS A 7 2.03 4.01 17.26
C CYS A 7 3.16 3.27 17.98
N ASN A 8 2.87 2.35 18.90
CA ASN A 8 3.89 1.63 19.66
C ASN A 8 4.50 0.50 18.83
N THR A 9 5.74 0.68 18.37
CA THR A 9 6.47 -0.29 17.55
C THR A 9 6.94 -1.54 18.31
N GLY A 10 6.88 -1.53 19.65
CA GLY A 10 7.13 -2.72 20.48
C GLY A 10 5.96 -3.69 20.54
N LEU A 11 4.76 -3.29 20.08
CA LEU A 11 3.59 -4.15 19.98
C LEU A 11 3.53 -4.86 18.63
N LYS A 12 2.94 -6.07 18.62
CA LYS A 12 2.61 -6.78 17.38
C LYS A 12 1.59 -6.01 16.54
N ALA A 13 1.60 -6.25 15.24
CA ALA A 13 0.70 -5.58 14.29
C ALA A 13 -0.78 -5.74 14.70
N GLU A 14 -1.19 -6.92 15.17
CA GLU A 14 -2.57 -7.21 15.54
C GLU A 14 -3.04 -6.33 16.70
N ALA A 15 -2.20 -6.13 17.72
CA ALA A 15 -2.51 -5.28 18.86
C ALA A 15 -2.60 -3.80 18.45
N ARG A 16 -1.70 -3.36 17.57
CA ARG A 16 -1.70 -2.00 17.02
C ARG A 16 -2.94 -1.73 16.16
N VAL A 17 -3.30 -2.68 15.30
CA VAL A 17 -4.51 -2.60 14.47
C VAL A 17 -5.77 -2.62 15.33
N SER A 18 -5.82 -3.47 16.36
CA SER A 18 -6.96 -3.51 17.29
C SER A 18 -7.15 -2.18 18.03
N ASP A 19 -6.08 -1.56 18.53
CA ASP A 19 -6.13 -0.23 19.14
C ASP A 19 -6.60 0.84 18.14
N LEU A 20 -6.09 0.83 16.91
CA LEU A 20 -6.52 1.75 15.86
C LEU A 20 -8.02 1.60 15.54
N VAL A 21 -8.46 0.39 15.18
CA VAL A 21 -9.85 0.12 14.79
C VAL A 21 -10.81 0.33 15.97
N GLY A 22 -10.38 0.03 17.19
CA GLY A 22 -11.13 0.28 18.42
C GLY A 22 -11.37 1.76 18.69
N ARG A 23 -10.48 2.64 18.22
CA ARG A 23 -10.62 4.10 18.35
C ARG A 23 -11.55 4.71 17.30
N LEU A 24 -11.78 4.05 16.16
CA LEU A 24 -12.62 4.56 15.07
C LEU A 24 -14.12 4.53 15.44
N THR A 25 -14.83 5.59 15.10
CA THR A 25 -16.29 5.62 15.04
C THR A 25 -16.80 4.73 13.90
N LEU A 26 -18.08 4.39 13.91
CA LEU A 26 -18.67 3.59 12.83
C LEU A 26 -18.55 4.27 11.46
N VAL A 27 -18.75 5.59 11.40
CA VAL A 27 -18.66 6.35 10.15
C VAL A 27 -17.24 6.34 9.58
N GLU A 28 -16.22 6.53 10.43
CA GLU A 28 -14.82 6.46 10.00
C GLU A 28 -14.44 5.05 9.54
N LYS A 29 -14.96 3.99 10.19
CA LYS A 29 -14.78 2.61 9.73
C LYS A 29 -15.35 2.39 8.33
N ILE A 30 -16.56 2.90 8.07
CA ILE A 30 -17.19 2.80 6.75
C ILE A 30 -16.34 3.54 5.70
N GLY A 31 -15.78 4.71 6.05
CA GLY A 31 -14.87 5.46 5.19
C GLY A 31 -13.59 4.70 4.78
N PHE A 32 -13.21 3.67 5.53
CA PHE A 32 -12.05 2.82 5.25
C PHE A 32 -12.38 1.55 4.44
N LEU A 33 -13.65 1.36 4.02
CA LEU A 33 -14.08 0.21 3.19
C LEU A 33 -13.97 0.46 1.68
N VAL A 34 -13.34 1.56 1.27
CA VAL A 34 -13.14 1.96 -0.13
C VAL A 34 -11.65 2.18 -0.41
N SER A 35 -11.25 2.22 -1.70
CA SER A 35 -9.85 2.48 -2.08
C SER A 35 -9.35 3.83 -1.61
N LYS A 36 -10.10 4.88 -1.92
CA LYS A 36 -9.82 6.27 -1.53
C LYS A 36 -10.35 6.55 -0.12
N ALA A 37 -9.67 6.02 0.88
CA ALA A 37 -10.07 6.17 2.28
C ALA A 37 -9.74 7.59 2.78
N THR A 38 -10.77 8.30 3.26
CA THR A 38 -10.60 9.61 3.90
C THR A 38 -10.03 9.44 5.29
N GLY A 39 -8.95 10.15 5.59
CA GLY A 39 -8.23 10.12 6.84
C GLY A 39 -9.04 10.56 8.05
N VAL A 40 -8.45 10.39 9.23
CA VAL A 40 -9.07 10.69 10.52
C VAL A 40 -8.21 11.69 11.28
N SER A 41 -8.50 12.98 11.07
CA SER A 41 -7.70 14.09 11.60
C SER A 41 -7.55 14.08 13.13
N ARG A 42 -8.59 13.69 13.88
CA ARG A 42 -8.52 13.59 15.35
C ARG A 42 -7.52 12.54 15.84
N LEU A 43 -7.20 11.55 15.01
CA LEU A 43 -6.22 10.50 15.28
C LEU A 43 -4.89 10.75 14.56
N GLY A 44 -4.77 11.84 13.78
CA GLY A 44 -3.58 12.13 12.98
C GLY A 44 -3.36 11.16 11.82
N ILE A 45 -4.44 10.53 11.31
CA ILE A 45 -4.36 9.57 10.21
C ILE A 45 -4.61 10.31 8.90
N PRO A 46 -3.68 10.27 7.93
CA PRO A 46 -3.86 10.91 6.63
C PRO A 46 -4.86 10.14 5.75
N ASP A 47 -5.28 10.77 4.66
CA ASP A 47 -5.95 10.05 3.57
C ASP A 47 -5.05 8.93 3.05
N TYR A 48 -5.64 7.81 2.65
CA TYR A 48 -4.91 6.68 2.12
C TYR A 48 -5.64 6.08 0.92
N ASN A 49 -4.95 6.01 -0.21
CA ASN A 49 -5.44 5.32 -1.40
C ASN A 49 -4.69 4.00 -1.58
N TRP A 50 -5.32 2.87 -1.23
CA TRP A 50 -4.65 1.57 -1.31
C TRP A 50 -4.62 0.97 -2.72
N TRP A 51 -5.42 1.50 -3.66
CA TRP A 51 -5.40 1.01 -5.04
C TRP A 51 -4.17 1.50 -5.78
N SER A 52 -3.24 0.59 -5.99
CA SER A 52 -2.03 0.75 -6.81
C SER A 52 -1.90 -0.43 -7.75
N GLU A 53 -1.15 -0.24 -8.85
CA GLU A 53 -0.99 -1.24 -9.90
C GLU A 53 0.50 -1.46 -10.20
N ALA A 54 0.89 -2.74 -10.28
CA ALA A 54 2.30 -3.13 -10.43
C ALA A 54 2.50 -4.43 -11.26
N LEU A 55 1.54 -4.78 -12.13
CA LEU A 55 1.45 -6.09 -12.79
C LEU A 55 2.75 -6.54 -13.50
N HIS A 56 3.43 -5.61 -14.18
CA HIS A 56 4.69 -5.88 -14.89
C HIS A 56 5.60 -4.63 -14.86
N GLY A 57 5.59 -3.91 -13.74
CA GLY A 57 6.13 -2.56 -13.61
C GLY A 57 5.16 -1.68 -12.85
N VAL A 58 5.66 -0.67 -12.12
CA VAL A 58 4.81 0.29 -11.42
C VAL A 58 3.99 1.10 -12.43
N SER A 59 2.70 1.23 -12.16
CA SER A 59 1.77 2.01 -12.96
C SER A 59 1.21 3.19 -12.16
N ASP A 60 0.84 4.25 -12.89
CA ASP A 60 0.11 5.41 -12.35
C ASP A 60 -1.41 5.18 -12.30
N VAL A 61 -1.87 4.00 -12.75
CA VAL A 61 -3.28 3.61 -12.63
C VAL A 61 -3.64 3.36 -11.17
N GLY A 62 -4.82 3.82 -10.75
CA GLY A 62 -5.34 3.68 -9.39
C GLY A 62 -4.96 4.84 -8.46
N GLY A 63 -3.81 5.48 -8.67
CA GLY A 63 -3.38 6.68 -7.93
C GLY A 63 -2.95 6.44 -6.48
N GLY A 64 -2.65 5.20 -6.10
CA GLY A 64 -2.07 4.85 -4.79
C GLY A 64 -0.54 4.88 -4.77
N SER A 65 0.10 4.87 -5.94
CA SER A 65 1.55 5.02 -6.11
C SER A 65 1.94 6.48 -5.86
N SER A 66 2.86 6.73 -4.92
CA SER A 66 3.37 8.08 -4.66
C SER A 66 4.87 8.04 -4.37
N PHE A 67 5.56 9.09 -4.81
CA PHE A 67 7.01 9.23 -4.67
C PHE A 67 7.34 10.56 -4.03
N THR A 68 8.43 10.62 -3.25
CA THR A 68 8.87 11.84 -2.58
C THR A 68 9.38 12.91 -3.55
N GLY A 69 9.69 12.54 -4.79
CA GLY A 69 10.16 13.44 -5.85
C GLY A 69 9.70 12.99 -7.23
N LEU A 70 10.12 13.73 -8.26
CA LEU A 70 9.77 13.41 -9.65
C LEU A 70 10.37 12.07 -10.07
N VAL A 71 9.49 11.13 -10.43
CA VAL A 71 9.86 9.87 -11.09
C VAL A 71 9.34 9.94 -12.53
N PRO A 72 10.22 10.12 -13.54
CA PRO A 72 9.80 10.37 -14.92
C PRO A 72 9.23 9.12 -15.61
N GLY A 73 9.40 7.94 -15.03
CA GLY A 73 8.86 6.69 -15.53
C GLY A 73 9.30 5.49 -14.69
N ALA A 74 8.68 4.34 -14.95
CA ALA A 74 9.01 3.05 -14.35
C ALA A 74 9.39 2.04 -15.44
N THR A 75 10.17 1.02 -15.08
CA THR A 75 10.50 -0.07 -16.01
C THR A 75 9.23 -0.83 -16.39
N SER A 76 8.99 -1.00 -17.69
CA SER A 76 7.89 -1.81 -18.23
C SER A 76 8.45 -3.14 -18.72
N PHE A 77 8.19 -4.20 -17.95
CA PHE A 77 8.60 -5.57 -18.29
C PHE A 77 7.65 -6.19 -19.32
N PRO A 78 8.01 -7.33 -19.95
CA PRO A 78 7.06 -8.11 -20.72
C PRO A 78 5.82 -8.46 -19.89
N GLN A 79 4.67 -8.54 -20.56
CA GLN A 79 3.43 -8.92 -19.90
C GLN A 79 3.56 -10.30 -19.26
N VAL A 80 2.84 -10.57 -18.17
CA VAL A 80 3.06 -11.77 -17.32
C VAL A 80 3.05 -13.09 -18.08
N ILE A 81 2.30 -13.18 -19.19
CA ILE A 81 2.28 -14.36 -20.07
C ILE A 81 3.65 -14.64 -20.72
N LEU A 82 4.38 -13.61 -21.14
CA LEU A 82 5.72 -13.74 -21.72
C LEU A 82 6.77 -14.03 -20.65
N THR A 83 6.66 -13.40 -19.48
CA THR A 83 7.53 -13.70 -18.34
C THR A 83 7.36 -15.16 -17.91
N ALA A 84 6.13 -15.68 -17.84
CA ALA A 84 5.85 -17.08 -17.54
C ALA A 84 6.39 -18.03 -18.62
N ALA A 85 6.31 -17.65 -19.91
CA ALA A 85 6.82 -18.44 -21.02
C ALA A 85 8.36 -18.61 -21.02
N SER A 86 9.09 -17.88 -20.16
CA SER A 86 10.51 -18.12 -19.93
C SER A 86 10.80 -19.41 -19.14
N PHE A 87 9.80 -19.96 -18.44
CA PHE A 87 9.94 -21.06 -17.49
C PHE A 87 11.05 -20.84 -16.44
N ASN A 88 11.34 -19.58 -16.11
CA ASN A 88 12.41 -19.20 -15.21
C ASN A 88 11.87 -18.50 -13.94
N VAL A 89 11.76 -19.27 -12.86
CA VAL A 89 11.27 -18.79 -11.55
C VAL A 89 12.16 -17.68 -10.98
N SER A 90 13.48 -17.82 -11.11
CA SER A 90 14.44 -16.83 -10.62
C SER A 90 14.29 -15.50 -11.36
N LEU A 91 14.00 -15.53 -12.67
CA LEU A 91 13.71 -14.33 -13.46
C LEU A 91 12.41 -13.66 -13.00
N PHE A 92 11.33 -14.42 -12.80
CA PHE A 92 10.06 -13.87 -12.32
C PHE A 92 10.25 -13.18 -10.95
N GLN A 93 10.99 -13.81 -10.04
CA GLN A 93 11.33 -13.22 -8.74
C GLN A 93 12.20 -11.97 -8.88
N ALA A 94 13.18 -11.98 -9.79
CA ALA A 94 14.03 -10.82 -10.05
C ALA A 94 13.23 -9.62 -10.55
N ILE A 95 12.27 -9.85 -11.46
CA ILE A 95 11.34 -8.80 -11.92
C ILE A 95 10.54 -8.25 -10.73
N GLY A 96 9.96 -9.11 -9.90
CA GLY A 96 9.22 -8.67 -8.70
C GLY A 96 10.06 -7.80 -7.77
N LYS A 97 11.34 -8.15 -7.55
CA LYS A 97 12.27 -7.35 -6.72
C LYS A 97 12.62 -5.99 -7.32
N VAL A 98 12.61 -5.84 -8.65
CA VAL A 98 12.85 -4.53 -9.29
C VAL A 98 11.61 -3.63 -9.16
N VAL A 99 10.41 -4.23 -9.10
CA VAL A 99 9.15 -3.49 -8.96
C VAL A 99 8.88 -3.04 -7.52
N SER A 100 9.33 -3.79 -6.50
CA SER A 100 9.03 -3.58 -5.06
C SER A 100 9.99 -2.68 -4.30
#